data_AF-A0A7T5R913-F1
#
_entry.id   AF-A0A7T5R913-F1
#
_cell.length_a   1.000
_cell.length_b   1.000
_cell.length_c   1.000
_cell.angle_alpha   90.00
_cell.angle_beta   90.00
_cell.angle_gamma   90.00
#
_symmetry.space_group_name_H-M   'P 1'
#
loop_
_entity.id
_entity.type
_entity.pdbx_description
1 polymer ?
#
loop_
_entity_poly.entity_id
_entity_poly.type
_entity_poly.pdbx_seq_one_letter_code
_entity_poly.pdbx_strand_id
1 'polypeptide(L)'
;MPRKLQQFCPKCGKRVDDLVEGLCESCHNLGKKLVDAPERVSVVTCPSCNRMLVKNEWTRAPADPVLTTIKDSLRVNGQAKLELDFKGNRATLTADGSIEGYSEPRHESYEIAIKHAKRLCDDCVRARGGYYEAIVQIRSEDERNVKRVALLIEEVVEHPRGKYWFVAKMSRVRGGVDIRLGSKAMLSPLKRRLKEDFGALETKMSHELYGHVGGRVVYRDIMLVRV
;
A
#
# COMPACT_ATOMS: atom_id res chain seq x y z
N MET A 1 49.35 -17.42 -33.13
CA MET A 1 48.40 -16.64 -32.29
C MET A 1 49.19 -15.53 -31.61
N PRO A 2 48.84 -14.25 -31.76
CA PRO A 2 49.58 -13.17 -31.09
C PRO A 2 49.39 -13.29 -29.57
N ARG A 3 50.49 -13.31 -28.81
CA ARG A 3 50.47 -13.22 -27.34
C ARG A 3 49.83 -11.87 -26.97
N LYS A 4 48.67 -11.87 -26.29
CA LYS A 4 48.15 -10.65 -25.64
C LYS A 4 49.24 -10.13 -24.69
N LEU A 5 49.61 -8.86 -24.82
CA LEU A 5 50.52 -8.20 -23.88
C LEU A 5 49.76 -8.00 -22.56
N GLN A 6 50.25 -8.63 -21.49
CA GLN A 6 49.68 -8.45 -20.16
C GLN A 6 49.88 -7.00 -19.68
N GLN A 7 48.80 -6.40 -19.20
CA GLN A 7 48.71 -5.05 -18.66
C GLN A 7 48.97 -5.04 -17.15
N PHE A 8 49.57 -3.98 -16.63
CA PHE A 8 49.91 -3.85 -15.21
C PHE A 8 48.83 -3.06 -14.47
N CYS A 9 48.34 -3.60 -13.34
CA CYS A 9 47.41 -2.89 -12.46
C CYS A 9 48.15 -1.92 -11.53
N PRO A 10 47.90 -0.60 -11.60
CA PRO A 10 48.56 0.39 -10.74
C PRO A 10 48.28 0.24 -9.24
N LYS A 11 47.17 -0.40 -8.85
CA LYS A 11 46.74 -0.51 -7.44
C LYS A 11 47.33 -1.72 -6.71
N CYS A 12 47.45 -2.88 -7.37
CA CYS A 12 47.95 -4.11 -6.73
C CYS A 12 49.19 -4.72 -7.40
N GLY A 13 49.65 -4.13 -8.50
CA GLY A 13 50.84 -4.59 -9.23
C GLY A 13 50.68 -5.89 -10.04
N LYS A 14 49.49 -6.49 -10.07
CA LYS A 14 49.24 -7.71 -10.87
C LYS A 14 49.30 -7.41 -12.37
N ARG A 15 49.85 -8.36 -13.13
CA ARG A 15 49.76 -8.39 -14.60
C ARG A 15 48.52 -9.19 -15.01
N VAL A 16 47.65 -8.58 -15.80
CA VAL A 16 46.36 -9.14 -16.23
C VAL A 16 46.16 -8.90 -17.73
N ASP A 17 45.34 -9.71 -18.38
CA ASP A 17 45.15 -9.59 -19.83
C ASP A 17 44.38 -8.31 -20.22
N ASP A 18 43.40 -7.92 -19.39
CA ASP A 18 42.56 -6.75 -19.62
C ASP A 18 42.42 -5.92 -18.32
N LEU A 19 42.33 -4.59 -18.45
CA LEU A 19 42.05 -3.65 -17.36
C LEU A 19 40.63 -3.10 -17.50
N VAL A 20 39.92 -2.98 -16.39
CA VAL A 20 38.60 -2.33 -16.30
C VAL A 20 38.82 -0.93 -15.71
N GLU A 21 38.53 0.10 -16.50
CA GLU A 21 38.76 1.52 -16.14
C GLU A 21 40.17 1.78 -15.56
N GLY A 22 41.20 1.12 -16.11
CA GLY A 22 42.59 1.31 -15.71
C GLY A 22 43.06 0.51 -14.48
N LEU A 23 42.22 -0.35 -13.91
CA LEU A 23 42.59 -1.26 -12.81
C LEU A 23 42.35 -2.73 -13.23
N CYS A 24 43.06 -3.68 -12.61
CA CYS A 24 42.66 -5.08 -12.76
C CYS A 24 41.28 -5.28 -12.15
N GLU A 25 40.56 -6.27 -12.65
CA GLU A 25 39.21 -6.60 -12.24
C GLU A 25 39.06 -6.63 -10.70
N SER A 26 39.89 -7.40 -9.99
CA SER A 26 39.87 -7.48 -8.52
C SER A 26 40.01 -6.13 -7.79
N CYS A 27 40.74 -5.18 -8.37
CA CYS A 27 41.02 -3.87 -7.79
C CYS A 27 39.93 -2.84 -8.08
N HIS A 28 39.34 -2.90 -9.26
CA HIS A 28 38.18 -2.10 -9.67
C HIS A 28 36.91 -2.54 -8.94
N ASN A 29 36.82 -3.84 -8.66
CA ASN A 29 35.68 -4.47 -8.00
C ASN A 29 35.64 -4.23 -6.47
N LEU A 30 36.70 -3.63 -5.91
CA LEU A 30 36.85 -3.42 -4.48
C LEU A 30 35.82 -2.37 -4.00
N GLY A 31 34.80 -2.81 -3.26
CA GLY A 31 33.74 -1.96 -2.72
C GLY A 31 32.44 -1.93 -3.52
N LYS A 32 32.36 -2.58 -4.69
CA LYS A 32 31.08 -2.79 -5.38
C LYS A 32 30.32 -3.97 -4.76
N LYS A 33 29.02 -3.76 -4.52
CA LYS A 33 28.09 -4.75 -3.97
C LYS A 33 27.22 -5.33 -5.09
N LEU A 34 26.99 -6.63 -5.07
CA LEU A 34 26.01 -7.32 -5.92
C LEU A 34 24.59 -6.83 -5.60
N VAL A 35 24.29 -6.63 -4.31
CA VAL A 35 23.00 -6.10 -3.87
C VAL A 35 23.18 -4.92 -2.90
N ASP A 36 22.47 -3.83 -3.17
CA ASP A 36 22.27 -2.77 -2.19
C ASP A 36 21.03 -3.12 -1.36
N ALA A 37 21.26 -3.64 -0.16
CA ALA A 37 20.23 -4.04 0.79
C ALA A 37 20.19 -3.06 1.97
N PRO A 38 19.00 -2.67 2.45
CA PRO A 38 18.90 -1.78 3.59
C PRO A 38 19.24 -2.50 4.89
N GLU A 39 19.86 -1.80 5.84
CA GLU A 39 20.10 -2.33 7.19
C GLU A 39 18.79 -2.50 7.99
N ARG A 40 17.74 -1.73 7.62
CA ARG A 40 16.45 -1.75 8.30
C ARG A 40 15.30 -1.45 7.35
N VAL A 41 14.22 -2.21 7.50
CA VAL A 41 12.92 -1.92 6.88
C VAL A 41 11.88 -1.62 7.94
N SER A 42 10.91 -0.76 7.61
CA SER A 42 9.81 -0.41 8.52
C SER A 42 8.48 -0.76 7.88
N VAL A 43 7.73 -1.66 8.52
CA VAL A 43 6.38 -2.05 8.12
C VAL A 43 5.39 -1.37 9.05
N VAL A 44 4.67 -0.39 8.51
CA VAL A 44 3.66 0.38 9.26
C VAL A 44 2.27 -0.06 8.85
N THR A 45 1.47 -0.54 9.79
CA THR A 45 0.09 -0.99 9.54
C THR A 45 -0.93 -0.23 10.39
N CYS A 46 -2.15 -0.12 9.85
CA CYS A 46 -3.28 0.46 10.56
C CYS A 46 -3.97 -0.61 11.41
N PRO A 47 -4.02 -0.47 12.75
CA PRO A 47 -4.65 -1.48 13.61
C PRO A 47 -6.19 -1.52 13.47
N SER A 48 -6.79 -0.58 12.73
CA SER A 48 -8.24 -0.49 12.59
C SER A 48 -8.76 -1.04 11.25
N CYS A 49 -7.96 -1.02 10.18
CA CYS A 49 -8.37 -1.50 8.86
C CYS A 49 -7.32 -2.37 8.16
N ASN A 50 -6.22 -2.69 8.85
CA ASN A 50 -5.11 -3.52 8.36
C ASN A 50 -4.44 -3.04 7.06
N ARG A 51 -4.67 -1.80 6.63
CA ARG A 51 -3.91 -1.17 5.54
C ARG A 51 -2.45 -0.94 5.93
N MET A 52 -1.56 -0.98 4.94
CA MET A 52 -0.13 -0.74 5.09
C MET A 52 0.25 0.62 4.49
N LEU A 53 1.23 1.30 5.09
CA LEU A 53 1.81 2.51 4.55
C LEU A 53 2.94 2.17 3.57
N VAL A 54 2.77 2.51 2.29
CA VAL A 54 3.76 2.33 1.22
C VAL A 54 3.99 3.67 0.55
N LYS A 55 5.25 4.14 0.49
CA LYS A 55 5.61 5.42 -0.18
C LYS A 55 4.67 6.60 0.18
N ASN A 56 4.31 6.69 1.46
CA ASN A 56 3.41 7.70 2.03
C ASN A 56 1.91 7.56 1.66
N GLU A 57 1.49 6.44 1.08
CA GLU A 57 0.09 6.13 0.80
C GLU A 57 -0.39 4.89 1.56
N TRP A 58 -1.65 4.89 1.96
CA TRP A 58 -2.26 3.76 2.67
C TRP A 58 -2.93 2.81 1.68
N THR A 59 -2.33 1.64 1.48
CA THR A 59 -2.82 0.63 0.53
C THR A 59 -3.27 -0.63 1.27
N ARG A 60 -3.99 -1.50 0.57
CA ARG A 60 -4.30 -2.84 1.08
C ARG A 60 -2.96 -3.56 1.33
N ALA A 61 -2.81 -4.11 2.53
CA ALA A 61 -1.61 -4.87 2.85
C ALA A 61 -1.52 -6.11 1.91
N PRO A 62 -0.35 -6.40 1.33
CA PRO A 62 -0.14 -7.64 0.60
C PRO A 62 -0.21 -8.84 1.57
N ALA A 63 -0.23 -10.06 1.03
CA ALA A 63 -0.24 -11.28 1.84
C ALA A 63 0.95 -11.36 2.80
N ASP A 64 2.14 -10.94 2.34
CA ASP A 64 3.34 -10.79 3.17
C ASP A 64 3.90 -9.35 3.06
N PRO A 65 3.47 -8.45 3.97
CA PRO A 65 3.96 -7.06 4.06
C PRO A 65 5.48 -6.92 4.16
N VAL A 66 6.13 -7.82 4.91
CA VAL A 66 7.56 -7.72 5.22
C VAL A 66 8.36 -8.10 3.98
N LEU A 67 8.05 -9.26 3.39
CA LEU A 67 8.72 -9.75 2.19
C LEU A 67 8.60 -8.74 1.04
N THR A 68 7.41 -8.20 0.81
CA THR A 68 7.20 -7.17 -0.22
C THR A 68 8.03 -5.93 0.06
N THR A 69 8.04 -5.44 1.30
CA THR A 69 8.81 -4.24 1.67
C THR A 69 10.31 -4.44 1.48
N ILE A 70 10.85 -5.61 1.86
CA ILE A 70 12.26 -5.93 1.64
C ILE A 70 12.54 -5.97 0.15
N LYS A 71 11.79 -6.74 -0.64
CA LYS A 71 12.00 -6.84 -2.10
C LYS A 71 11.97 -5.48 -2.81
N ASP A 72 11.01 -4.63 -2.48
CA ASP A 72 10.86 -3.29 -3.06
C ASP A 72 12.03 -2.34 -2.69
N SER A 73 12.79 -2.67 -1.65
CA SER A 73 13.93 -1.87 -1.18
C SER A 73 15.29 -2.33 -1.74
N LEU A 74 15.37 -3.53 -2.33
CA LEU A 74 16.63 -4.06 -2.85
C LEU A 74 16.96 -3.44 -4.21
N ARG A 75 18.24 -3.20 -4.45
CA ARG A 75 18.77 -2.89 -5.79
C ARG A 75 19.83 -3.92 -6.16
N VAL A 76 19.61 -4.64 -7.25
CA VAL A 76 20.54 -5.67 -7.72
C VAL A 76 21.39 -5.08 -8.84
N ASN A 77 22.72 -5.18 -8.70
CA ASN A 77 23.70 -4.70 -9.68
C ASN A 77 24.22 -5.88 -10.50
N GLY A 78 23.41 -6.37 -11.45
CA GLY A 78 23.73 -7.52 -12.30
C GLY A 78 22.69 -8.63 -12.19
N GLN A 79 23.14 -9.88 -12.20
CA GLN A 79 22.28 -11.06 -12.07
C GLN A 79 22.52 -11.71 -10.72
N ALA A 80 21.48 -11.81 -9.89
CA ALA A 80 21.57 -12.42 -8.57
C ALA A 80 20.37 -13.31 -8.28
N LYS A 81 20.65 -14.50 -7.74
CA LYS A 81 19.68 -15.33 -7.02
C LYS A 81 19.61 -14.80 -5.58
N LEU A 82 18.41 -14.46 -5.13
CA LEU A 82 18.16 -13.91 -3.80
C LEU A 82 17.39 -14.91 -2.95
N GLU A 83 17.90 -15.19 -1.76
CA GLU A 83 17.24 -16.02 -0.75
C GLU A 83 17.05 -15.22 0.53
N LEU A 84 15.85 -15.29 1.10
CA LEU A 84 15.48 -14.57 2.33
C LEU A 84 15.07 -15.59 3.38
N ASP A 85 15.76 -15.57 4.51
CA ASP A 85 15.40 -16.30 5.72
C ASP A 85 14.91 -15.34 6.80
N PHE A 86 13.84 -15.70 7.51
CA PHE A 86 13.18 -14.84 8.49
C PHE A 86 13.30 -15.43 9.90
N LYS A 87 13.86 -14.64 10.83
CA LYS A 87 13.97 -15.00 12.25
C LYS A 87 13.46 -13.86 13.14
N GLY A 88 12.18 -13.94 13.48
CA GLY A 88 11.51 -12.90 14.28
C GLY A 88 11.53 -11.55 13.55
N ASN A 89 12.13 -10.53 14.18
CA ASN A 89 12.25 -9.18 13.62
C ASN A 89 13.54 -8.96 12.82
N ARG A 90 14.16 -10.03 12.30
CA ARG A 90 15.32 -9.95 11.42
C ARG A 90 15.10 -10.81 10.19
N ALA A 91 15.63 -10.37 9.06
CA ALA A 91 15.75 -11.17 7.85
C ALA A 91 17.23 -11.27 7.47
N THR A 92 17.64 -12.45 7.02
CA THR A 92 18.95 -12.66 6.41
C THR A 92 18.74 -12.78 4.91
N LEU A 93 19.33 -11.85 4.15
CA LEU A 93 19.36 -11.89 2.70
C LEU A 93 20.69 -12.51 2.25
N THR A 94 20.61 -13.61 1.51
CA THR A 94 21.75 -14.20 0.81
C THR A 94 21.60 -13.92 -0.68
N ALA A 95 22.67 -13.43 -1.30
CA ALA A 95 22.72 -13.08 -2.71
C ALA A 95 23.88 -13.80 -3.40
N ASP A 96 23.55 -14.62 -4.39
CA ASP A 96 24.50 -15.39 -5.21
C ASP A 96 24.38 -14.96 -6.66
N GLY A 97 25.46 -14.49 -7.28
CA GLY A 97 25.35 -13.94 -8.63
C GLY A 97 26.61 -13.39 -9.25
N SER A 98 26.44 -12.62 -10.31
CA SER A 98 27.51 -11.92 -11.02
C SER A 98 27.15 -10.47 -11.27
N ILE A 99 28.18 -9.61 -11.24
CA ILE A 99 28.06 -8.19 -11.57
C ILE A 99 28.52 -8.03 -13.02
N GLU A 100 27.78 -7.29 -13.82
CA GLU A 100 28.15 -7.02 -15.21
C GLU A 100 29.53 -6.34 -15.29
N GLY A 101 30.38 -6.82 -16.20
CA GLY A 101 31.78 -6.37 -16.32
C GLY A 101 32.78 -7.07 -15.40
N TYR A 102 32.34 -8.09 -14.64
CA TYR A 102 33.20 -8.91 -13.78
C TYR A 102 33.00 -10.40 -14.06
N SER A 103 34.11 -11.14 -14.06
CA SER A 103 34.17 -12.58 -14.30
C SER A 103 33.94 -13.42 -13.04
N GLU A 104 34.29 -12.90 -11.86
CA GLU A 104 34.16 -13.64 -10.61
C GLU A 104 32.73 -13.57 -10.01
N PRO A 105 32.13 -14.72 -9.65
CA PRO A 105 30.84 -14.74 -8.97
C PRO A 105 30.93 -14.16 -7.56
N ARG A 106 29.80 -13.71 -7.04
CA ARG A 106 29.64 -13.04 -5.74
C ARG A 106 28.67 -13.82 -4.87
N HIS A 107 29.07 -13.97 -3.60
CA HIS A 107 28.25 -14.45 -2.51
C HIS A 107 28.24 -13.38 -1.42
N GLU A 108 27.08 -12.78 -1.17
CA GLU A 108 26.91 -11.70 -0.20
C GLU A 108 25.79 -12.07 0.79
N SER A 109 25.99 -11.73 2.06
CA SER A 109 24.98 -11.93 3.11
C SER A 109 24.74 -10.63 3.87
N TYR A 110 23.46 -10.29 4.05
CA TYR A 110 23.02 -9.06 4.70
C TYR A 110 22.02 -9.38 5.80
N GLU A 111 22.22 -8.81 6.98
CA GLU A 111 21.20 -8.79 8.03
C GLU A 111 20.34 -7.53 7.92
N ILE A 112 19.02 -7.73 7.87
CA ILE A 112 18.03 -6.67 7.75
C ILE A 112 17.16 -6.67 9.01
N ALA A 113 17.19 -5.56 9.76
CA ALA A 113 16.30 -5.38 10.90
C ALA A 113 14.88 -5.00 10.43
N ILE A 114 13.86 -5.67 10.98
CA ILE A 114 12.46 -5.40 10.65
C ILE A 114 11.82 -4.65 11.81
N LYS A 115 11.34 -3.44 11.54
CA LYS A 115 10.57 -2.64 12.50
C LYS A 115 9.09 -2.70 12.17
N HIS A 116 8.31 -3.28 13.07
CA HIS A 116 6.86 -3.21 13.00
C HIS A 116 6.35 -1.98 13.76
N ALA A 117 5.51 -1.17 13.11
CA ALA A 117 4.86 -0.04 13.75
C ALA A 117 3.36 -0.05 13.48
N LYS A 118 2.57 0.38 14.48
CA LYS A 118 1.13 0.54 14.35
C LYS A 118 0.80 2.03 14.35
N ARG A 119 0.06 2.48 13.34
CA ARG A 119 -0.38 3.87 13.20
C ARG A 119 -1.75 3.90 12.55
N LEU A 120 -2.70 4.69 13.05
CA LEU A 120 -3.98 4.85 12.35
C LEU A 120 -3.77 5.55 11.01
N CYS A 121 -4.47 5.10 9.97
CA CYS A 121 -4.53 5.82 8.70
C CYS A 121 -5.43 7.04 8.79
N ASP A 122 -5.26 7.98 7.85
CA ASP A 122 -5.98 9.26 7.85
C ASP A 122 -7.50 9.06 7.82
N ASP A 123 -7.97 8.05 7.09
CA ASP A 123 -9.38 7.66 7.05
C ASP A 123 -9.88 7.19 8.42
N CYS A 124 -9.15 6.30 9.10
CA CYS A 124 -9.56 5.77 10.41
C CYS A 124 -9.50 6.84 11.50
N VAL A 125 -8.54 7.78 11.44
CA VAL A 125 -8.49 8.94 12.34
C VAL A 125 -9.74 9.79 12.14
N ARG A 126 -10.09 10.11 10.89
CA ARG A 126 -11.28 10.92 10.56
C ARG A 126 -12.59 10.23 10.93
N ALA A 127 -12.70 8.93 10.66
CA ALA A 127 -13.86 8.14 11.05
C ALA A 127 -14.12 8.21 12.55
N ARG A 128 -13.07 8.03 13.36
CA ARG A 128 -13.14 8.16 14.83
C ARG A 128 -13.46 9.57 15.29
N GLY A 129 -12.99 10.58 14.57
CA GLY A 129 -13.35 11.98 14.79
C GLY A 129 -14.80 12.32 14.40
N GLY A 130 -15.57 11.36 13.89
CA GLY A 130 -16.96 11.59 13.48
C GLY A 130 -17.10 12.38 12.17
N TYR A 131 -16.06 12.44 11.34
CA TYR A 131 -16.11 13.08 10.03
C TYR A 131 -17.05 12.32 9.08
N TYR A 132 -17.93 13.05 8.40
CA TYR A 132 -18.77 12.52 7.33
C TYR A 132 -19.22 13.62 6.36
N GLU A 133 -19.40 13.23 5.11
CA GLU A 133 -19.87 14.08 4.02
C GLU A 133 -21.28 13.71 3.55
N ALA A 134 -21.74 12.49 3.86
CA ALA A 134 -23.08 12.05 3.47
C ALA A 134 -23.77 11.19 4.54
N ILE A 135 -25.09 11.15 4.49
CA ILE A 135 -25.96 10.29 5.29
C ILE A 135 -26.83 9.46 4.35
N VAL A 136 -26.82 8.14 4.52
CA VAL A 136 -27.77 7.24 3.87
C VAL A 136 -28.80 6.81 4.91
N GLN A 137 -30.06 7.16 4.67
CA GLN A 137 -31.19 6.85 5.53
C GLN A 137 -31.99 5.72 4.88
N ILE A 138 -31.86 4.51 5.41
CA ILE A 138 -32.59 3.34 4.93
C ILE A 138 -33.87 3.25 5.73
N ARG A 139 -35.03 3.14 5.06
CA ARG A 139 -36.34 2.97 5.69
C ARG A 139 -37.07 1.80 5.05
N SER A 140 -37.56 0.88 5.87
CA SER A 140 -38.34 -0.28 5.43
C SER A 140 -39.16 -0.82 6.60
N GLU A 141 -40.32 -1.40 6.29
CA GLU A 141 -41.08 -2.21 7.26
C GLU A 141 -40.46 -3.61 7.44
N ASP A 142 -39.69 -4.08 6.44
CA ASP A 142 -38.99 -5.35 6.51
C ASP A 142 -37.51 -5.15 6.87
N GLU A 143 -37.11 -5.57 8.07
CA GLU A 143 -35.71 -5.51 8.52
C GLU A 143 -34.74 -6.25 7.59
N ARG A 144 -35.20 -7.27 6.84
CA ARG A 144 -34.35 -8.00 5.89
C ARG A 144 -33.90 -7.08 4.76
N ASN A 145 -34.77 -6.19 4.29
CA ASN A 145 -34.42 -5.21 3.27
C ASN A 145 -33.40 -4.19 3.80
N VAL A 146 -33.57 -3.74 5.04
CA VAL A 146 -32.60 -2.85 5.70
C VAL A 146 -31.20 -3.49 5.76
N LYS A 147 -31.13 -4.77 6.16
CA LYS A 147 -29.87 -5.52 6.23
C LYS A 147 -29.22 -5.68 4.86
N ARG A 148 -30.00 -6.03 3.82
CA ARG A 148 -29.46 -6.18 2.45
C ARG A 148 -28.87 -4.87 1.92
N VAL A 149 -29.52 -3.73 2.15
CA VAL A 149 -28.96 -2.43 1.76
C VAL A 149 -27.70 -2.07 2.57
N ALA A 150 -27.68 -2.38 3.86
CA ALA A 150 -26.49 -2.15 4.69
C ALA A 150 -25.28 -2.97 4.18
N LEU A 151 -25.49 -4.24 3.82
CA LEU A 151 -24.45 -5.09 3.21
C LEU A 151 -23.95 -4.51 1.89
N LEU A 152 -24.86 -4.00 1.05
CA LEU A 152 -24.48 -3.34 -0.21
C LEU A 152 -23.55 -2.13 0.03
N ILE A 153 -23.81 -1.36 1.10
CA ILE A 153 -22.96 -0.23 1.47
C ILE A 153 -21.58 -0.70 1.92
N GLU A 154 -21.51 -1.79 2.69
CA GLU A 154 -20.24 -2.40 3.09
C GLU A 154 -19.43 -2.83 1.85
N GLU A 155 -20.05 -3.48 0.87
CA GLU A 155 -19.40 -3.87 -0.38
C GLU A 155 -18.87 -2.66 -1.18
N VAL A 156 -19.62 -1.55 -1.22
CA VAL A 156 -19.13 -0.31 -1.84
C VAL A 156 -17.91 0.24 -1.10
N VAL A 157 -17.90 0.15 0.23
CA VAL A 157 -16.82 0.64 1.09
C VAL A 157 -15.55 -0.21 0.97
N GLU A 158 -15.68 -1.52 0.75
CA GLU A 158 -14.55 -2.43 0.52
C GLU A 158 -13.79 -2.17 -0.79
N HIS A 159 -14.38 -1.43 -1.72
CA HIS A 159 -13.80 -1.09 -3.03
C HIS A 159 -13.57 0.42 -3.16
N PRO A 160 -12.57 0.99 -2.43
CA PRO A 160 -12.33 2.42 -2.39
C PRO A 160 -11.95 3.00 -3.76
N ARG A 161 -12.65 4.07 -4.16
CA ARG A 161 -12.39 4.82 -5.42
C ARG A 161 -11.92 6.25 -5.18
N GLY A 162 -11.53 6.58 -3.94
CA GLY A 162 -11.13 7.92 -3.54
C GLY A 162 -10.80 8.02 -2.05
N LYS A 163 -10.63 9.26 -1.58
CA LYS A 163 -10.36 9.56 -0.16
C LYS A 163 -11.62 9.42 0.69
N TYR A 164 -11.44 9.18 2.00
CA TYR A 164 -12.51 9.13 2.99
C TYR A 164 -13.58 8.06 2.71
N TRP A 165 -13.14 6.94 2.13
CA TRP A 165 -14.02 5.86 1.70
C TRP A 165 -14.30 4.89 2.86
N PHE A 166 -15.10 5.35 3.83
CA PHE A 166 -15.41 4.60 5.05
C PHE A 166 -16.81 4.89 5.58
N VAL A 167 -17.36 3.97 6.39
CA VAL A 167 -18.53 4.22 7.26
C VAL A 167 -18.06 4.85 8.57
N ALA A 168 -18.53 6.06 8.87
CA ALA A 168 -18.19 6.78 10.09
C ALA A 168 -19.02 6.32 11.29
N LYS A 169 -20.33 6.11 11.07
CA LYS A 169 -21.27 5.68 12.11
C LYS A 169 -22.49 5.03 11.48
N MET A 170 -22.98 3.96 12.10
CA MET A 170 -24.28 3.37 11.83
C MET A 170 -25.16 3.54 13.06
N SER A 171 -26.38 4.05 12.89
CA SER A 171 -27.33 4.29 13.99
C SER A 171 -28.68 3.67 13.65
N ARG A 172 -29.20 2.79 14.51
CA ARG A 172 -30.57 2.28 14.39
C ARG A 172 -31.56 3.37 14.76
N VAL A 173 -32.63 3.47 13.99
CA VAL A 173 -33.75 4.39 14.21
C VAL A 173 -35.07 3.63 14.06
N ARG A 174 -36.18 4.23 14.45
CA ARG A 174 -37.50 3.61 14.25
C ARG A 174 -37.75 3.41 12.75
N GLY A 175 -37.98 2.17 12.33
CA GLY A 175 -38.26 1.81 10.94
C GLY A 175 -37.04 1.84 10.00
N GLY A 176 -35.79 1.79 10.53
CA GLY A 176 -34.61 1.68 9.67
C GLY A 176 -33.27 2.03 10.32
N VAL A 177 -32.33 2.46 9.48
CA VAL A 177 -30.93 2.75 9.89
C VAL A 177 -30.43 4.01 9.18
N ASP A 178 -29.66 4.82 9.90
CA ASP A 178 -28.90 5.94 9.36
C ASP A 178 -27.41 5.61 9.33
N ILE A 179 -26.79 5.70 8.16
CA ILE A 179 -25.39 5.38 7.92
C ILE A 179 -24.67 6.65 7.45
N ARG A 180 -23.68 7.08 8.23
CA ARG A 180 -22.83 8.24 7.92
C ARG A 180 -21.61 7.78 7.13
N LEU A 181 -21.39 8.40 5.99
CA LEU A 181 -20.34 8.07 5.04
C LEU A 181 -19.28 9.17 5.02
N GLY A 182 -18.01 8.75 5.06
CA GLY A 182 -16.86 9.64 5.01
C GLY A 182 -16.79 10.47 3.72
N SER A 183 -17.29 9.93 2.60
CA SER A 183 -17.34 10.64 1.32
C SER A 183 -18.70 10.53 0.64
N LYS A 184 -19.21 11.66 0.13
CA LYS A 184 -20.43 11.67 -0.70
C LYS A 184 -20.24 11.00 -2.06
N ALA A 185 -19.00 10.80 -2.51
CA ALA A 185 -18.70 10.10 -3.76
C ALA A 185 -19.18 8.64 -3.75
N MET A 186 -19.36 8.02 -2.57
CA MET A 186 -19.94 6.69 -2.41
C MET A 186 -21.42 6.60 -2.81
N LEU A 187 -22.15 7.71 -2.82
CA LEU A 187 -23.58 7.71 -3.17
C LEU A 187 -23.84 7.31 -4.63
N SER A 188 -22.93 7.65 -5.56
CA SER A 188 -23.10 7.31 -6.98
C SER A 188 -23.02 5.80 -7.26
N PRO A 189 -21.95 5.08 -6.88
CA PRO A 189 -21.91 3.62 -7.06
C PRO A 189 -23.00 2.92 -6.25
N LEU A 190 -23.35 3.42 -5.06
CA LEU A 190 -24.43 2.87 -4.25
C LEU A 190 -25.80 2.99 -4.94
N LYS A 191 -26.14 4.14 -5.52
CA LYS A 191 -27.39 4.32 -6.28
C LYS A 191 -27.51 3.35 -7.45
N ARG A 192 -26.40 3.14 -8.19
CA ARG A 192 -26.36 2.19 -9.30
C ARG A 192 -26.66 0.78 -8.80
N ARG A 193 -25.95 0.33 -7.75
CA ARG A 193 -26.10 -0.99 -7.15
C ARG A 193 -27.50 -1.21 -6.55
N LEU A 194 -28.07 -0.20 -5.90
CA LEU A 194 -29.44 -0.26 -5.39
C LEU A 194 -30.46 -0.49 -6.51
N LYS A 195 -30.26 0.18 -7.65
CA LYS A 195 -31.12 0.00 -8.83
C LYS A 195 -30.99 -1.39 -9.44
N GLU A 196 -29.77 -1.93 -9.47
CA GLU A 196 -29.48 -3.27 -9.99
C GLU A 196 -30.08 -4.38 -9.11
N ASP A 197 -29.91 -4.29 -7.79
CA ASP A 197 -30.24 -5.39 -6.86
C ASP A 197 -31.69 -5.37 -6.35
N PHE A 198 -32.33 -4.20 -6.37
CA PHE A 198 -33.69 -4.00 -5.84
C PHE A 198 -34.66 -3.36 -6.85
N GLY A 199 -34.20 -3.01 -8.06
CA GLY A 199 -35.03 -2.37 -9.07
C GLY A 199 -35.31 -0.89 -8.78
N ALA A 200 -36.53 -0.43 -9.10
CA ALA A 200 -36.92 0.97 -8.96
C ALA A 200 -37.26 1.35 -7.50
N LEU A 201 -36.25 1.42 -6.64
CA LEU A 201 -36.40 1.94 -5.28
C LEU A 201 -36.66 3.45 -5.28
N GLU A 202 -37.54 3.91 -4.37
CA GLU A 202 -37.72 5.34 -4.12
C GLU A 202 -36.45 5.86 -3.43
N THR A 203 -35.62 6.59 -4.19
CA THR A 203 -34.46 7.31 -3.65
C THR A 203 -34.69 8.81 -3.74
N LYS A 204 -34.54 9.50 -2.61
CA LYS A 204 -34.64 10.97 -2.53
C LYS A 204 -33.31 11.55 -2.07
N MET A 205 -32.93 12.66 -2.68
CA MET A 205 -31.72 13.41 -2.35
C MET A 205 -32.09 14.75 -1.73
N SER A 206 -31.38 15.13 -0.67
CA SER A 206 -31.39 16.48 -0.14
C SER A 206 -29.98 16.88 0.32
N HIS A 207 -29.81 18.16 0.65
CA HIS A 207 -28.53 18.71 1.09
C HIS A 207 -28.74 19.54 2.35
N GLU A 208 -27.83 19.38 3.31
CA GLU A 208 -27.79 20.18 4.54
C GLU A 208 -26.54 21.05 4.50
N LEU A 209 -26.70 22.34 4.79
CA LEU A 209 -25.57 23.25 4.93
C LEU A 209 -24.74 22.84 6.16
N TYR A 210 -23.49 22.43 5.94
CA TYR A 210 -22.58 22.11 7.02
C TYR A 210 -21.82 23.34 7.51
N GLY A 211 -21.38 24.21 6.59
CA GLY A 211 -20.68 25.45 6.94
C GLY A 211 -19.77 25.95 5.83
N HIS A 212 -18.73 26.71 6.19
CA HIS A 212 -17.74 27.25 5.26
C HIS A 212 -16.34 26.73 5.58
N VAL A 213 -15.61 26.22 4.57
CA VAL A 213 -14.21 25.79 4.69
C VAL A 213 -13.40 26.45 3.60
N GLY A 214 -12.38 27.24 3.98
CA GLY A 214 -11.56 27.99 3.03
C GLY A 214 -12.38 28.93 2.12
N GLY A 215 -13.44 29.54 2.67
CA GLY A 215 -14.36 30.42 1.94
C GLY A 215 -15.41 29.70 1.08
N ARG A 216 -15.36 28.38 0.94
CA ARG A 216 -16.33 27.59 0.18
C ARG A 216 -17.42 27.04 1.08
N VAL A 217 -18.67 27.10 0.60
CA VAL A 217 -19.80 26.45 1.26
C VAL A 217 -19.67 24.94 1.15
N VAL A 218 -19.77 24.24 2.26
CA VAL A 218 -19.71 22.79 2.35
C VAL A 218 -21.09 22.29 2.75
N TYR A 219 -21.59 21.33 1.99
CA TYR A 219 -22.86 20.64 2.24
C TYR A 219 -22.62 19.19 2.61
N ARG A 220 -23.54 18.65 3.40
CA ARG A 220 -23.69 17.21 3.60
C ARG A 220 -24.85 16.69 2.76
N ASP A 221 -24.61 15.62 2.02
CA ASP A 221 -25.62 15.02 1.16
C ASP A 221 -26.42 13.98 1.93
N ILE A 222 -27.74 14.03 1.85
CA ILE A 222 -28.62 13.06 2.48
C ILE A 222 -29.32 12.27 1.38
N MET A 223 -29.23 10.95 1.46
CA MET A 223 -29.93 10.03 0.57
C MET A 223 -30.91 9.20 1.38
N LEU A 224 -32.20 9.39 1.15
CA LEU A 224 -33.26 8.53 1.67
C LEU A 224 -33.48 7.37 0.70
N VAL A 225 -33.43 6.15 1.21
CA VAL A 225 -33.71 4.91 0.47
C VAL A 225 -34.90 4.24 1.15
N ARG A 226 -35.99 4.08 0.41
CA ARG A 226 -37.17 3.33 0.86
C ARG A 226 -37.24 2.01 0.12
N VAL A 227 -37.28 0.92 0.88
CA VAL A 227 -37.25 -0.49 0.41
C VAL A 227 -38.34 -1.28 1.11
#